data_AF-A0A7X1HCD7-F1
#
_entry.id   AF-A0A7X1HCD7-F1
#
_cell.length_a   1.000
_cell.length_b   1.000
_cell.length_c   1.000
_cell.angle_alpha   90.00
_cell.angle_beta   90.00
_cell.angle_gamma   90.00
#
_symmetry.space_group_name_H-M   'P 1'
#
loop_
_entity.id
_entity.type
_entity.pdbx_description
1 polymer ?
#
loop_
_entity_poly.entity_id
_entity_poly.type
_entity_poly.pdbx_seq_one_letter_code
_entity_poly.pdbx_strand_id
1 'polypeptide(L)' 'MKKDEAKAKIIEEFRRWSALPENRSERLNGTKALLIYNKIRDAKPDLFTFRSANSDKWQDVQGWLRSAGLISD' A
#
# COMPACT_ATOMS: atom_id res chain seq x y z
N MET A 1 -11.61 4.46 10.34
CA MET A 1 -11.10 5.48 9.38
C MET A 1 -11.95 5.53 8.11
N LYS A 2 -12.10 6.68 7.44
CA LYS A 2 -12.76 6.76 6.11
C LYS A 2 -11.86 6.17 5.02
N LYS A 3 -12.45 5.58 3.98
CA LYS A 3 -11.71 4.89 2.89
C LYS A 3 -10.75 5.84 2.17
N ASP A 4 -11.17 7.06 1.84
CA ASP A 4 -10.32 8.07 1.19
C ASP A 4 -9.14 8.54 2.04
N GLU A 5 -9.36 8.71 3.36
CA GLU A 5 -8.29 9.07 4.28
C GLU A 5 -7.26 7.93 4.42
N ALA A 6 -7.75 6.69 4.53
CA ALA A 6 -6.89 5.51 4.55
C ALA A 6 -6.09 5.39 3.26
N LYS A 7 -6.73 5.59 2.09
CA LYS A 7 -6.08 5.59 0.79
C LYS A 7 -4.94 6.61 0.72
N ALA A 8 -5.20 7.86 1.10
CA ALA A 8 -4.18 8.91 1.07
C ALA A 8 -2.99 8.57 1.96
N LYS A 9 -3.24 8.14 3.20
CA LYS A 9 -2.18 7.77 4.15
C LYS A 9 -1.40 6.53 3.73
N ILE A 10 -2.07 5.51 3.18
CA ILE A 10 -1.41 4.29 2.69
C ILE A 10 -0.53 4.60 1.48
N ILE A 11 -0.99 5.44 0.55
CA ILE A 11 -0.17 5.88 -0.60
C ILE A 11 1.06 6.66 -0.13
N GLU A 12 0.91 7.56 0.85
CA GLU A 12 2.04 8.32 1.42
C GLU A 12 3.08 7.39 2.07
N GLU A 13 2.62 6.42 2.88
CA GLU A 13 3.51 5.44 3.49
C GLU A 13 4.20 4.60 2.42
N PHE A 14 3.48 4.10 1.44
CA PHE A 14 4.09 3.36 0.34
C PHE A 14 5.18 4.18 -0.36
N ARG A 15 4.95 5.46 -0.65
CA ARG A 15 5.99 6.35 -1.22
C ARG A 15 7.22 6.44 -0.33
N ARG A 16 7.05 6.57 0.99
CA ARG A 16 8.16 6.59 1.95
C ARG A 16 8.96 5.29 1.93
N TRP A 17 8.27 4.15 1.99
CA TRP A 17 8.90 2.82 1.96
C TRP A 17 9.61 2.56 0.63
N SER A 18 9.00 2.95 -0.50
CA SER A 18 9.61 2.84 -1.85
C SER A 18 10.83 3.74 -2.03
N ALA A 19 10.90 4.87 -1.33
CA ALA A 19 12.03 5.78 -1.40
C ALA A 19 13.27 5.27 -0.63
N LEU A 20 13.10 4.27 0.26
CA LEU A 20 14.20 3.69 1.01
C LEU A 20 15.22 3.04 0.05
N PRO A 21 16.54 3.17 0.32
CA PRO A 21 17.59 2.61 -0.54
C PRO A 21 17.43 1.10 -0.80
N GLU A 22 16.93 0.36 0.20
CA GLU A 22 16.67 -1.08 0.13
C GLU A 22 15.55 -1.46 -0.86
N ASN A 23 14.62 -0.54 -1.13
CA ASN A 23 13.45 -0.77 -1.99
C ASN A 23 13.53 -0.01 -3.33
N ARG A 24 14.63 0.73 -3.56
CA ARG A 24 14.82 1.62 -4.71
C ARG A 24 14.98 0.89 -6.05
N SER A 25 15.16 -0.44 -6.06
CA SER A 25 15.33 -1.20 -7.30
C SER A 25 14.08 -1.12 -8.18
N GLU A 26 14.31 -0.87 -9.46
CA GLU A 26 13.36 -0.74 -10.58
C GLU A 26 11.98 -1.40 -10.33
N ARG A 27 10.94 -0.57 -10.37
CA ARG A 27 9.49 -0.91 -10.30
C ARG A 27 9.13 -1.98 -9.27
N LEU A 28 8.40 -1.57 -8.23
CA LEU A 28 7.79 -2.50 -7.30
C LEU A 28 6.84 -3.45 -8.07
N ASN A 29 7.29 -4.69 -8.26
CA ASN A 29 6.44 -5.79 -8.71
C ASN A 29 5.43 -6.15 -7.60
N GLY A 30 4.35 -6.86 -7.96
CA GLY A 30 3.28 -7.22 -7.03
C GLY A 30 3.77 -7.91 -5.75
N THR A 31 4.84 -8.72 -5.83
CA THR A 31 5.45 -9.39 -4.67
C THR A 31 6.10 -8.43 -3.69
N LYS A 32 6.94 -7.48 -4.16
CA LYS A 32 7.54 -6.46 -3.30
C LYS A 32 6.48 -5.53 -2.71
N ALA A 33 5.46 -5.20 -3.48
CA ALA A 33 4.36 -4.38 -3.01
C ALA A 33 3.59 -5.05 -1.87
N LEU A 34 3.35 -6.37 -1.95
CA LEU A 34 2.72 -7.15 -0.89
C LEU A 34 3.58 -7.18 0.39
N LEU A 35 4.90 -7.28 0.26
CA LEU A 35 5.81 -7.21 1.42
C LEU A 35 5.73 -5.84 2.12
N ILE A 36 5.76 -4.75 1.35
CA ILE A 36 5.61 -3.38 1.89
C ILE A 36 4.24 -3.20 2.54
N TYR A 37 3.18 -3.73 1.93
CA TYR A 37 1.84 -3.72 2.52
C TYR A 37 1.82 -4.40 3.89
N ASN A 38 2.41 -5.59 4.00
CA ASN A 38 2.47 -6.30 5.28
C ASN A 38 3.27 -5.51 6.32
N LYS A 39 4.39 -4.88 5.94
CA LYS A 39 5.17 -4.01 6.83
C LYS A 39 4.35 -2.80 7.31
N ILE A 40 3.63 -2.13 6.42
CA ILE A 40 2.78 -0.97 6.78
C ILE A 40 1.60 -1.41 7.65
N ARG A 41 1.00 -2.58 7.37
CA ARG A 41 -0.08 -3.16 8.16
C ARG A 41 0.34 -3.49 9.59
N ASP A 42 1.54 -4.02 9.76
CA ASP A 42 2.10 -4.32 11.07
C ASP A 42 2.48 -3.05 11.84
N ALA A 43 3.14 -2.10 11.18
CA ALA A 43 3.59 -0.86 11.80
C ALA A 43 2.45 0.13 12.09
N LYS A 44 1.40 0.15 11.26
CA LYS A 44 0.29 1.11 11.31
C LYS A 44 -1.07 0.42 11.06
N PRO A 45 -1.50 -0.49 11.95
CA PRO A 45 -2.75 -1.23 11.78
C PRO A 45 -3.99 -0.32 11.67
N ASP A 46 -3.96 0.87 12.30
CA ASP A 46 -5.04 1.86 12.24
C ASP A 46 -5.39 2.31 10.82
N LEU A 47 -4.40 2.34 9.91
CA LEU A 47 -4.61 2.68 8.49
C LEU A 47 -5.47 1.65 7.77
N PHE A 48 -5.58 0.43 8.31
CA PHE A 48 -6.34 -0.67 7.71
C PHE A 48 -7.69 -0.89 8.41
N THR A 49 -8.15 0.06 9.24
CA THR A 49 -9.46 0.00 9.91
C THR A 49 -10.63 0.46 9.03
N PHE A 50 -10.39 0.79 7.76
CA PHE A 50 -11.44 1.18 6.83
C PHE A 50 -12.33 -0.02 6.44
N ARG A 51 -13.60 0.26 6.14
CA ARG A 51 -14.50 -0.74 5.54
C ARG A 51 -14.01 -1.06 4.12
N SER A 52 -13.69 -2.33 3.91
CA SER A 52 -13.33 -2.89 2.61
C SER A 52 -14.54 -3.55 1.98
N ALA A 53 -14.66 -3.45 0.66
CA ALA A 53 -15.69 -4.19 -0.07
C ALA A 53 -15.30 -5.67 -0.21
N ASN A 54 -14.00 -5.96 -0.18
CA ASN A 54 -13.44 -7.30 -0.27
C ASN A 54 -13.03 -7.83 1.11
N SER A 55 -13.14 -9.15 1.31
CA SER A 55 -12.60 -9.83 2.52
C SER A 55 -11.10 -9.60 2.69
N ASP A 56 -10.39 -9.45 1.57
CA ASP A 56 -8.98 -9.10 1.54
C ASP A 56 -8.79 -7.61 1.20
N LYS A 57 -8.27 -6.84 2.16
CA LYS A 57 -7.97 -5.40 2.00
C LYS A 57 -6.82 -5.16 1.04
N TRP A 58 -6.00 -6.18 0.77
CA TRP A 58 -4.89 -6.04 -0.16
C TRP A 58 -5.37 -5.77 -1.58
N GLN A 59 -6.48 -6.37 -2.05
CA GLN A 59 -7.03 -6.04 -3.37
C GLN A 59 -7.41 -4.55 -3.53
N ASP A 60 -8.07 -3.96 -2.52
CA ASP A 60 -8.39 -2.53 -2.52
C ASP A 60 -7.13 -1.66 -2.54
N VAL A 61 -6.14 -1.99 -1.71
CA VAL A 61 -4.87 -1.25 -1.65
C VAL A 61 -4.07 -1.40 -2.93
N GLN A 62 -3.97 -2.61 -3.48
CA GLN A 62 -3.31 -2.88 -4.75
C GLN A 62 -3.92 -2.05 -5.88
N GLY A 63 -5.24 -1.92 -5.94
CA GLY A 63 -5.93 -1.03 -6.85
C GLY A 63 -5.50 0.44 -6.69
N TRP A 64 -5.41 0.93 -5.46
CA TRP A 64 -4.95 2.30 -5.18
C TRP A 64 -3.50 2.53 -5.59
N LEU A 65 -2.61 1.57 -5.34
CA LEU A 65 -1.21 1.66 -5.70
C LEU A 65 -1.01 1.66 -7.21
N ARG A 66 -1.77 0.85 -7.95
CA ARG A 66 -1.80 0.87 -9.41
C ARG A 66 -2.27 2.22 -9.94
N SER A 67 -3.39 2.74 -9.41
CA SER A 67 -3.88 4.08 -9.80
C SER A 67 -2.90 5.21 -9.46
N ALA A 68 -2.06 5.03 -8.44
CA ALA A 68 -1.02 5.99 -8.07
C ALA A 68 0.31 5.83 -8.84
N GLY A 69 0.39 4.86 -9.76
CA GLY A 69 1.61 4.56 -10.54
C GLY A 69 2.76 3.99 -9.70
N LEU A 70 2.47 3.50 -8.49
CA LEU A 70 3.49 2.99 -7.56
C LEU A 70 3.89 1.55 -7.84
N ILE A 71 3.00 0.78 -8.47
CA ILE A 71 3.21 -0.61 -8.85
C ILE A 71 2.71 -0.83 -10.28
N SER A 72 3.33 -1.76 -11.00
CA SER A 72 2.88 -2.23 -12.31
C SER A 72 2.34 -3.66 -12.20
N ASP A 73 1.51 -4.08 -13.16
CA ASP A 73 0.95 -5.44 -13.21
C ASP A 73 2.06 -6.50 -13.27
#